data_AF-A0A368VAZ5-F1
#
_entry.id   AF-A0A368VAZ5-F1
#
_cell.length_a   1.000
_cell.length_b   1.000
_cell.length_c   1.000
_cell.angle_alpha   90.00
_cell.angle_beta   90.00
_cell.angle_gamma   90.00
#
_symmetry.space_group_name_H-M   'P 1'
#
loop_
_entity.id
_entity.type
_entity.pdbx_description
1 polymer ?
#
loop_
_entity_poly.entity_id
_entity_poly.type
_entity_poly.pdbx_seq_one_letter_code
_entity_poly.pdbx_strand_id
1 'polypeptide(L)'
;MLQTPKATADVGGRSVEYTPTHREATETPAALSMSVTVPMSLEDITAALWLVIDGGMPLDELDDIEFTHRMVVETLITEGSAAVTDARHALAELKPGTARANVAVAVRAKVAELYGQAAMPAQRRNLVGVV
;
A
#
# COMPACT_ATOMS: atom_id res chain seq x y z
N MET A 1 -15.86 -35.65 -5.33
CA MET A 1 -15.20 -34.33 -5.16
C MET A 1 -13.70 -34.48 -5.39
N LEU A 2 -13.08 -33.50 -6.06
CA LEU A 2 -11.64 -33.24 -6.14
C LEU A 2 -11.03 -33.02 -4.74
N GLN A 3 -9.74 -33.33 -4.56
CA GLN A 3 -8.92 -32.71 -3.51
C GLN A 3 -7.83 -31.86 -4.15
N THR A 4 -7.92 -30.55 -3.97
CA THR A 4 -6.86 -29.62 -4.36
C THR A 4 -5.85 -29.53 -3.21
N PRO A 5 -4.58 -29.92 -3.42
CA PRO A 5 -3.57 -29.80 -2.38
C PRO A 5 -3.45 -28.34 -1.91
N LYS A 6 -3.33 -28.16 -0.60
CA LYS A 6 -3.12 -26.86 0.04
C LYS A 6 -1.63 -26.49 -0.12
N ALA A 7 -1.34 -25.28 -0.59
CA ALA A 7 -0.07 -24.55 -0.56
C ALA A 7 0.07 -23.73 0.73
N THR A 8 1.11 -22.91 0.93
CA THR A 8 1.34 -22.08 2.13
C THR A 8 1.86 -20.66 1.85
N ALA A 9 1.52 -19.68 2.69
CA ALA A 9 1.89 -18.27 2.67
C ALA A 9 2.31 -17.81 4.07
N ASP A 10 3.35 -17.00 4.15
CA ASP A 10 3.90 -16.51 5.42
C ASP A 10 3.56 -15.03 5.64
N VAL A 11 2.92 -14.74 6.77
CA VAL A 11 2.39 -13.41 7.11
C VAL A 11 2.88 -13.03 8.50
N GLY A 12 3.74 -12.01 8.58
CA GLY A 12 4.27 -11.55 9.88
C GLY A 12 5.11 -12.62 10.61
N GLY A 13 5.82 -13.47 9.86
CA GLY A 13 6.75 -14.48 10.41
C GLY A 13 6.12 -15.79 10.85
N ARG A 14 4.95 -16.16 10.30
CA ARG A 14 4.29 -17.45 10.55
C ARG A 14 3.65 -17.99 9.26
N SER A 15 3.76 -19.31 9.08
CA SER A 15 3.33 -20.01 7.87
C SER A 15 1.84 -20.37 7.93
N VAL A 16 1.13 -20.22 6.81
CA VAL A 16 -0.32 -20.38 6.68
C VAL A 16 -0.64 -21.14 5.41
N GLU A 17 -1.44 -22.21 5.43
CA GLU A 17 -1.82 -22.92 4.20
C GLU A 17 -2.86 -22.17 3.32
N TYR A 18 -2.66 -22.04 1.99
CA TYR A 18 -3.62 -21.53 0.98
C TYR A 18 -3.89 -22.56 -0.11
N THR A 19 -5.11 -22.72 -0.62
CA THR A 19 -5.39 -23.58 -1.79
C THR A 19 -5.40 -22.71 -3.07
N PRO A 20 -4.56 -22.96 -4.09
CA PRO A 20 -4.49 -22.12 -5.30
C PRO A 20 -5.72 -22.24 -6.21
N THR A 21 -5.95 -21.21 -7.06
CA THR A 21 -7.02 -21.15 -8.10
C THR A 21 -7.00 -22.36 -9.00
N HIS A 22 -8.19 -22.87 -9.28
CA HIS A 22 -8.36 -23.92 -10.25
C HIS A 22 -8.12 -23.39 -11.67
N ARG A 23 -7.37 -24.16 -12.46
CA ARG A 23 -7.28 -24.07 -13.92
C ARG A 23 -8.65 -24.38 -14.54
N GLU A 24 -8.90 -23.93 -15.78
CA GLU A 24 -10.18 -24.15 -16.49
C GLU A 24 -10.71 -25.60 -16.37
N ALA A 25 -12.05 -25.70 -16.28
CA ALA A 25 -12.85 -26.91 -16.05
C ALA A 25 -12.97 -27.40 -14.58
N THR A 26 -13.19 -26.48 -13.62
CA THR A 26 -13.47 -26.87 -12.23
C THR A 26 -14.46 -25.94 -11.51
N GLU A 27 -15.34 -26.47 -10.65
CA GLU A 27 -16.50 -25.78 -10.03
C GLU A 27 -16.29 -25.22 -8.60
N THR A 28 -15.05 -25.06 -8.12
CA THR A 28 -14.77 -24.49 -6.77
C THR A 28 -13.84 -23.28 -6.81
N PRO A 29 -14.11 -22.19 -6.04
CA PRO A 29 -13.24 -21.01 -6.02
C PRO A 29 -11.94 -21.29 -5.26
N ALA A 30 -10.84 -20.66 -5.66
CA ALA A 30 -9.73 -20.53 -4.73
C ALA A 30 -9.76 -19.22 -3.99
N ALA A 31 -9.54 -19.35 -2.69
CA ALA A 31 -9.28 -18.25 -1.80
C ALA A 31 -7.76 -18.11 -1.68
N LEU A 32 -7.21 -17.10 -2.33
CA LEU A 32 -5.85 -16.62 -2.08
C LEU A 32 -5.96 -15.52 -1.02
N SER A 33 -5.40 -15.75 0.17
CA SER A 33 -5.26 -14.72 1.20
C SER A 33 -3.79 -14.33 1.29
N MET A 34 -3.47 -13.12 0.83
CA MET A 34 -2.13 -12.56 0.89
C MET A 34 -2.16 -11.34 1.81
N SER A 35 -1.38 -11.39 2.89
CA SER A 35 -1.21 -10.25 3.79
C SER A 35 0.23 -9.77 3.69
N VAL A 36 0.42 -8.60 3.09
CA VAL A 36 1.73 -7.98 2.91
C VAL A 36 1.86 -6.86 3.95
N THR A 37 2.96 -6.86 4.70
CA THR A 37 3.34 -5.74 5.55
C THR A 37 4.52 -5.04 4.92
N VAL A 38 4.29 -3.84 4.38
CA VAL A 38 5.35 -2.99 3.85
C VAL A 38 5.59 -1.85 4.84
N PRO A 39 6.75 -1.78 5.51
CA PRO A 39 7.08 -0.61 6.32
C PRO A 39 7.23 0.60 5.40
N MET A 40 6.43 1.65 5.62
CA MET A 40 6.50 2.88 4.85
C MET A 40 6.90 4.04 5.76
N SER A 41 7.85 4.85 5.30
CA SER A 41 8.13 6.15 5.91
C SER A 41 7.11 7.20 5.44
N LEU A 42 7.06 8.34 6.12
CA LEU A 42 6.25 9.48 5.67
C LEU A 42 6.66 9.96 4.27
N GLU A 43 7.95 9.82 3.91
CA GLU A 43 8.44 10.17 2.58
C GLU A 43 7.93 9.21 1.51
N ASP A 44 7.82 7.91 1.82
CA ASP A 44 7.30 6.91 0.88
C ASP A 44 5.79 7.10 0.66
N ILE A 45 5.05 7.43 1.72
CA ILE A 45 3.62 7.76 1.64
C ILE A 45 3.41 9.05 0.84
N THR A 46 4.27 10.06 1.04
CA THR A 46 4.26 11.30 0.24
C THR A 46 4.51 11.01 -1.23
N ALA A 47 5.48 10.17 -1.54
CA ALA A 47 5.81 9.80 -2.92
C ALA A 47 4.68 9.00 -3.59
N ALA A 48 4.02 8.11 -2.85
CA ALA A 48 2.84 7.40 -3.33
C ALA A 48 1.70 8.36 -3.68
N LEU A 49 1.33 9.27 -2.76
CA LEU A 49 0.27 10.24 -3.04
C LEU A 49 0.65 11.25 -4.13
N TRP A 50 1.94 11.59 -4.24
CA TRP A 50 2.42 12.44 -5.33
C TRP A 50 2.17 11.83 -6.71
N LEU A 51 2.38 10.51 -6.88
CA LEU A 51 2.10 9.83 -8.15
C LEU A 51 0.64 9.99 -8.57
N VAL A 52 -0.28 9.90 -7.62
CA VAL A 52 -1.71 10.04 -7.88
C VAL A 52 -2.07 11.48 -8.27
N ILE A 53 -1.55 12.47 -7.53
CA ILE A 53 -1.76 13.89 -7.84
C ILE A 53 -1.13 14.27 -9.18
N ASP A 54 0.09 13.80 -9.46
CA ASP A 54 0.78 14.05 -10.74
C ASP A 54 0.08 13.35 -11.91
N GLY A 55 -0.61 12.24 -11.64
CA GLY A 55 -1.52 11.56 -12.56
C GLY A 55 -2.82 12.31 -12.86
N GLY A 56 -3.02 13.48 -12.24
CA GLY A 56 -4.15 14.38 -12.52
C GLY A 56 -5.23 14.41 -11.44
N MET A 57 -5.03 13.72 -10.31
CA MET A 57 -5.96 13.81 -9.19
C MET A 57 -5.92 15.19 -8.53
N PRO A 58 -7.09 15.79 -8.23
CA PRO A 58 -7.17 17.03 -7.45
C PRO A 58 -6.65 16.87 -6.02
N LEU A 59 -6.03 17.90 -5.47
CA LEU A 59 -5.43 17.86 -4.13
C LEU A 59 -6.46 17.78 -3.00
N ASP A 60 -7.64 18.35 -3.20
CA ASP A 60 -8.76 18.37 -2.26
C ASP A 60 -9.40 16.99 -2.05
N GLU A 61 -9.23 16.05 -2.98
CA GLU A 61 -9.62 14.64 -2.79
C GLU A 61 -8.86 13.98 -1.62
N LEU A 62 -7.70 14.52 -1.23
CA LEU A 62 -6.94 14.03 -0.07
C LEU A 62 -7.57 14.40 1.29
N ASP A 63 -8.62 15.23 1.31
CA ASP A 63 -9.36 15.54 2.54
C ASP A 63 -10.27 14.38 2.98
N ASP A 64 -10.60 13.45 2.07
CA ASP A 64 -11.21 12.17 2.43
C ASP A 64 -10.13 11.18 2.88
N ILE A 65 -10.13 10.89 4.18
CA ILE A 65 -9.15 10.04 4.85
C ILE A 65 -9.22 8.59 4.34
N GLU A 66 -10.44 8.06 4.15
CA GLU A 66 -10.63 6.67 3.71
C GLU A 66 -10.15 6.52 2.26
N PHE A 67 -10.49 7.50 1.43
CA PHE A 67 -10.01 7.60 0.06
C PHE A 67 -8.48 7.67 0.01
N THR A 68 -7.87 8.52 0.84
CA THR A 68 -6.41 8.71 0.89
C THR A 68 -5.68 7.43 1.29
N HIS A 69 -6.16 6.71 2.31
CA HIS A 69 -5.59 5.42 2.69
C HIS A 69 -5.67 4.39 1.57
N ARG A 70 -6.81 4.34 0.88
CA ARG A 70 -6.99 3.45 -0.28
C ARG A 70 -5.99 3.77 -1.39
N MET A 71 -5.82 5.05 -1.74
CA MET A 71 -4.87 5.46 -2.78
C MET A 71 -3.43 5.11 -2.45
N VAL A 72 -2.99 5.22 -1.19
CA VAL A 72 -1.64 4.78 -0.78
C VAL A 72 -1.46 3.29 -1.05
N VAL A 73 -2.43 2.46 -0.65
CA VAL A 73 -2.37 1.01 -0.83
C VAL A 73 -2.44 0.61 -2.31
N GLU A 74 -3.37 1.20 -3.06
CA GLU A 74 -3.53 0.92 -4.48
C GLU A 74 -2.30 1.36 -5.28
N THR A 75 -1.72 2.51 -4.97
CA THR A 75 -0.48 2.98 -5.61
C THR A 75 0.68 2.03 -5.31
N LEU A 76 0.81 1.59 -4.05
CA LEU A 76 1.86 0.64 -3.66
C LEU A 76 1.73 -0.71 -4.38
N ILE A 77 0.50 -1.21 -4.54
CA ILE A 77 0.23 -2.49 -5.21
C ILE A 77 0.39 -2.37 -6.74
N THR A 78 -0.06 -1.26 -7.32
CA THR A 78 -0.14 -1.07 -8.78
C THR A 78 1.19 -0.63 -9.37
N GLU A 79 1.83 0.37 -8.77
CA GLU A 79 3.07 0.96 -9.28
C GLU A 79 4.31 0.24 -8.74
N GLY A 80 4.16 -0.49 -7.63
CA GLY A 80 5.27 -1.16 -6.95
C GLY A 80 6.23 -0.20 -6.25
N SER A 81 7.15 -0.75 -5.45
CA SER A 81 8.09 0.05 -4.65
C SER A 81 9.11 0.83 -5.47
N ALA A 82 9.41 0.40 -6.70
CA ALA A 82 10.37 1.07 -7.59
C ALA A 82 9.83 2.44 -8.04
N ALA A 83 8.57 2.50 -8.49
CA ALA A 83 7.96 3.76 -8.90
C ALA A 83 7.81 4.76 -7.75
N VAL A 84 7.50 4.28 -6.54
CA VAL A 84 7.47 5.12 -5.32
C VAL A 84 8.87 5.68 -5.02
N THR A 85 9.92 4.88 -5.23
CA THR A 85 11.31 5.32 -5.05
C THR A 85 11.71 6.38 -6.08
N ASP A 86 11.35 6.17 -7.35
CA ASP A 86 11.62 7.14 -8.43
C ASP A 86 10.87 8.45 -8.20
N ALA A 87 9.60 8.38 -7.77
CA ALA A 87 8.81 9.54 -7.40
C ALA A 87 9.43 10.32 -6.22
N ARG A 88 9.98 9.61 -5.24
CA ARG A 88 10.71 10.22 -4.12
C ARG A 88 11.96 10.95 -4.61
N HIS A 89 12.71 10.39 -5.56
CA HIS A 89 13.85 11.08 -6.18
C HIS A 89 13.40 12.32 -6.94
N ALA A 90 12.36 12.22 -7.77
CA ALA A 90 11.80 13.35 -8.51
C ALA A 90 11.32 14.48 -7.58
N LEU A 91 10.68 14.13 -6.46
CA LEU A 91 10.25 15.07 -5.42
C LEU A 91 11.42 15.82 -4.76
N ALA A 92 12.59 15.20 -4.65
CA ALA A 92 13.79 15.81 -4.09
C ALA A 92 14.47 16.79 -5.07
N GLU A 93 14.26 16.61 -6.37
CA GLU A 93 14.83 17.45 -7.44
C GLU A 93 13.94 18.65 -7.81
N LEU A 94 12.73 18.75 -7.24
CA LEU A 94 11.82 19.86 -7.49
C LEU A 94 12.44 21.21 -7.14
N LYS A 95 12.50 22.12 -8.12
CA LYS A 95 12.99 23.48 -7.90
C LYS A 95 12.06 24.25 -6.95
N PRO A 96 12.60 24.85 -5.87
CA PRO A 96 11.83 25.69 -4.95
C PRO A 96 11.12 26.84 -5.67
N GLY A 97 9.94 27.22 -5.18
CA GLY A 97 9.15 28.33 -5.71
C GLY A 97 8.37 28.00 -6.99
N THR A 98 8.47 26.79 -7.52
CA THR A 98 7.63 26.33 -8.63
C THR A 98 6.25 25.86 -8.13
N ALA A 99 5.24 25.92 -9.01
CA ALA A 99 3.90 25.40 -8.69
C ALA A 99 3.94 23.94 -8.23
N ARG A 100 4.73 23.09 -8.90
CA ARG A 100 4.92 21.68 -8.52
C ARG A 100 5.55 21.54 -7.13
N ALA A 101 6.55 22.37 -6.79
CA ALA A 101 7.13 22.36 -5.45
C ALA A 101 6.11 22.76 -4.36
N ASN A 102 5.22 23.72 -4.65
CA ASN A 102 4.16 24.11 -3.72
C ASN A 102 3.14 22.99 -3.49
N VAL A 103 2.74 22.28 -4.55
CA VAL A 103 1.87 21.09 -4.43
C VAL A 103 2.55 20.00 -3.60
N ALA A 104 3.83 19.72 -3.86
CA ALA A 104 4.58 18.74 -3.08
C ALA A 104 4.69 19.12 -1.59
N VAL A 105 4.79 20.40 -1.25
CA VAL A 105 4.74 20.87 0.14
C VAL A 105 3.37 20.62 0.76
N ALA A 106 2.28 20.86 0.02
CA ALA A 106 0.93 20.62 0.50
C ALA A 106 0.66 19.11 0.73
N VAL A 107 1.12 18.24 -0.16
CA VAL A 107 1.05 16.78 0.01
C VAL A 107 1.82 16.34 1.26
N ARG A 108 3.04 16.84 1.47
CA ARG A 108 3.82 16.55 2.69
C ARG A 108 3.10 16.97 3.96
N ALA A 109 2.46 18.14 3.95
CA ALA A 109 1.69 18.64 5.09
C ALA A 109 0.50 17.71 5.41
N LYS A 110 -0.23 17.27 4.37
CA LYS A 110 -1.34 16.30 4.52
C LYS A 110 -0.85 14.96 5.04
N VAL A 111 0.27 14.44 4.53
CA VAL A 111 0.86 13.19 5.04
C VAL A 111 1.28 13.32 6.50
N ALA A 112 1.88 14.44 6.89
CA ALA A 112 2.25 14.69 8.28
C ALA A 112 1.02 14.80 9.20
N GLU A 113 -0.08 15.40 8.74
CA GLU A 113 -1.35 15.46 9.45
C GLU A 113 -1.94 14.05 9.68
N LEU A 114 -2.00 13.24 8.62
CA LEU A 114 -2.67 11.94 8.64
C LEU A 114 -1.85 10.84 9.31
N TYR A 115 -0.53 10.86 9.14
CA TYR A 115 0.35 9.75 9.54
C TYR A 115 1.45 10.17 10.53
N GLY A 116 1.58 11.47 10.82
CA GLY A 116 2.63 12.00 11.71
C GLY A 116 2.33 11.82 13.21
N GLN A 117 1.08 11.56 13.60
CA GLN A 117 0.73 11.21 14.97
C GLN A 117 0.47 9.70 15.11
N ALA A 118 1.44 9.06 15.77
CA ALA A 118 1.43 7.73 16.40
C ALA A 118 2.30 6.67 15.71
N ALA A 119 3.47 6.45 16.29
CA ALA A 119 3.98 5.11 16.50
C ALA A 119 2.97 4.33 17.38
N MET A 120 1.89 3.83 16.78
CA MET A 120 1.12 2.78 17.45
C MET A 120 2.04 1.56 17.53
N PRO A 121 2.31 1.00 18.72
CA PRO A 121 3.07 -0.23 18.82
C PRO A 121 2.33 -1.28 18.01
N ALA A 122 3.00 -1.84 17.00
CA ALA A 122 2.46 -2.90 16.17
C ALA A 122 1.87 -3.98 17.09
N GLN A 123 0.53 -4.06 17.14
CA GLN A 123 -0.14 -5.07 17.94
C GLN A 123 0.21 -6.40 17.28
N ARG A 124 1.17 -7.14 17.87
CA ARG A 124 1.50 -8.51 17.47
C ARG A 124 0.21 -9.33 17.58
N ARG A 125 -0.45 -9.51 16.45
CA ARG A 125 -1.60 -10.37 16.35
C ARG A 125 -1.07 -11.80 16.46
N ASN A 126 -1.31 -12.43 17.62
CA ASN A 126 -1.09 -13.86 17.77
C ASN A 126 -1.99 -14.58 16.76
N LEU A 127 -1.39 -15.13 15.70
CA LEU A 127 -2.02 -16.17 14.87
C LEU A 127 -2.22 -17.42 15.74
N VAL A 128 -3.39 -17.50 16.38
CA VAL A 128 -3.93 -18.74 16.95
C VAL A 128 -4.97 -19.23 15.96
N GLY A 129 -4.78 -20.44 15.43
CA GLY A 129 -5.77 -21.12 14.61
C GLY A 129 -5.22 -21.66 13.28
N VAL A 130 -4.31 -22.62 13.34
CA VAL A 130 -4.20 -23.65 12.29
C VAL A 130 -4.80 -24.91 12.93
N VAL A 131 -5.78 -25.49 12.22
CA VAL A 131 -6.57 -26.67 12.61
C VAL A 131 -5.68 -27.87 12.88
#